data_AF-A0A850EY30-F1
#
_entry.id   AF-A0A850EY30-F1
#
_cell.length_a   1.000
_cell.length_b   1.000
_cell.length_c   1.000
_cell.angle_alpha   90.00
_cell.angle_beta   90.00
_cell.angle_gamma   90.00
#
_symmetry.space_group_name_H-M   'P 1'
#
loop_
_entity.id
_entity.type
_entity.pdbx_description
1 polymer ?
#
loop_
_entity_poly.entity_id
_entity_poly.type
_entity_poly.pdbx_seq_one_letter_code
_entity_poly.pdbx_strand_id
1 'polypeptide(L)'
;MTNREVENGLPTSWEIGELAADGERIIYPGLTEEELRSTMMYNLHLASSRSIGNGYEWYNFKDVPLLPTQLFFVSICCYNGKIHSATLSVQGKEYPNSWEEWTTQGELKRYRKHNAILAQMLSRKPDYERKEPYPYLEYSFDWGRLSSYQDPRSGSTAISVTYAVAQ
;
A
#
# COMPACT_ATOMS: atom_id res chain seq x y z
N MET A 1 -7.96 38.53 21.29
CA MET A 1 -7.12 38.69 20.09
C MET A 1 -6.27 37.44 19.98
N THR A 2 -6.88 36.31 19.56
CA THR A 2 -6.73 35.73 18.21
C THR A 2 -5.29 35.58 17.78
N ASN A 3 -4.77 34.36 17.90
CA ASN A 3 -3.97 33.69 16.88
C ASN A 3 -4.43 32.22 16.83
N ARG A 4 -5.56 32.01 16.13
CA ARG A 4 -5.98 30.72 15.57
C ARG A 4 -5.28 30.58 14.22
N GLU A 5 -3.97 30.46 14.22
CA GLU A 5 -3.21 30.19 13.01
C GLU A 5 -2.70 28.75 13.07
N VAL A 6 -3.18 27.96 12.09
CA VAL A 6 -2.85 26.57 11.74
C VAL A 6 -3.58 25.46 12.54
N GLU A 7 -4.89 25.31 12.30
CA GLU A 7 -5.51 23.97 12.28
C GLU A 7 -4.88 23.22 11.08
N ASN A 8 -3.95 22.30 11.34
CA ASN A 8 -3.02 21.72 10.36
C ASN A 8 -3.71 20.98 9.19
N GLY A 9 -4.10 21.72 8.16
CA GLY A 9 -4.54 21.23 6.85
C GLY A 9 -3.39 20.88 5.91
N LEU A 10 -2.39 20.15 6.42
CA LEU A 10 -1.32 19.60 5.57
C LEU A 10 -1.75 18.23 5.03
N PRO A 11 -1.57 17.97 3.73
CA PRO A 11 -1.83 16.65 3.16
C PRO A 11 -1.06 15.57 3.91
N THR A 12 -1.69 14.43 4.18
CA THR A 12 -0.95 13.29 4.75
C THR A 12 0.03 12.74 3.71
N SER A 13 1.08 12.05 4.17
CA SER A 13 2.06 11.44 3.25
C SER A 13 1.35 10.54 2.21
N TRP A 14 0.28 9.86 2.61
CA TRP A 14 -0.53 9.02 1.74
C TRP A 14 -1.28 9.81 0.66
N GLU A 15 -1.73 11.04 0.96
CA GLU A 15 -2.37 11.92 -0.02
C GLU A 15 -1.40 12.44 -1.08
N ILE A 16 -0.11 12.53 -0.78
CA ILE A 16 0.95 12.90 -1.73
C ILE A 16 1.67 11.68 -2.33
N GLY A 17 1.20 10.47 -2.04
CA GLY A 17 1.71 9.23 -2.60
C GLY A 17 2.98 8.71 -1.94
N GLU A 18 3.26 9.12 -0.71
CA GLU A 18 4.47 8.76 0.02
C GLU A 18 4.17 7.89 1.25
N LEU A 19 4.96 6.83 1.42
CA LEU A 19 4.94 6.00 2.62
C LEU A 19 6.33 5.92 3.23
N ALA A 20 6.33 5.85 4.56
CA ALA A 20 7.54 5.74 5.37
C ALA A 20 7.48 4.51 6.28
N ALA A 21 8.64 3.91 6.49
CA ALA A 21 8.89 2.87 7.49
C ALA A 21 10.31 3.03 8.00
N ASP A 22 10.59 2.56 9.21
CA ASP A 22 11.94 2.50 9.76
C ASP A 22 12.68 3.86 9.79
N GLY A 23 11.92 4.95 9.86
CA GLY A 23 12.45 6.32 9.85
C GLY A 23 12.80 6.87 8.46
N GLU A 24 12.51 6.15 7.38
CA GLU A 24 12.85 6.51 6.00
C GLU A 24 11.63 6.54 5.08
N ARG A 25 11.73 7.28 3.97
CA ARG A 25 10.75 7.20 2.86
C ARG A 25 11.05 5.96 2.04
N ILE A 26 10.07 5.08 1.88
CA ILE A 26 10.25 3.76 1.26
C ILE A 26 9.46 3.56 -0.04
N ILE A 27 8.43 4.37 -0.25
CA ILE A 27 7.54 4.33 -1.41
C ILE A 27 7.17 5.77 -1.72
N TYR A 28 7.43 6.25 -2.93
CA TYR A 28 7.05 7.58 -3.40
C TYR A 28 7.10 7.66 -4.94
N PRO A 29 6.46 8.65 -5.57
CA PRO A 29 6.52 8.82 -7.02
C PRO A 29 7.97 8.99 -7.50
N GLY A 30 8.38 8.15 -8.45
CA GLY A 30 9.72 8.22 -9.03
C GLY A 30 10.82 7.47 -8.29
N LEU A 31 10.52 6.79 -7.16
CA LEU A 31 11.45 5.90 -6.48
C LEU A 31 12.11 4.93 -7.47
N THR A 32 13.43 4.90 -7.48
CA THR A 32 14.21 3.95 -8.27
C THR A 32 14.43 2.65 -7.51
N GLU A 33 14.71 1.58 -8.25
CA GLU A 33 15.08 0.30 -7.67
C GLU A 33 16.39 0.38 -6.87
N GLU A 34 17.34 1.21 -7.32
CA GLU A 34 18.59 1.44 -6.61
C GLU A 34 18.34 2.09 -5.25
N GLU A 35 17.53 3.15 -5.22
CA GLU A 35 17.12 3.80 -3.97
C GLU A 35 16.40 2.81 -3.05
N LEU A 36 15.45 2.02 -3.59
CA LEU A 36 14.73 1.01 -2.81
C LEU A 36 15.71 0.03 -2.14
N ARG A 37 16.67 -0.50 -2.90
CA ARG A 37 17.69 -1.44 -2.40
C ARG A 37 18.61 -0.85 -1.34
N SER A 38 18.73 0.48 -1.29
CA SER A 38 19.54 1.18 -0.29
C SER A 38 18.82 1.43 1.04
N THR A 39 17.50 1.27 1.09
CA THR A 39 16.70 1.56 2.29
C THR A 39 16.95 0.58 3.44
N MET A 40 16.72 1.04 4.66
CA MET A 40 16.70 0.21 5.87
C MET A 40 15.62 -0.88 5.76
N MET A 41 14.43 -0.54 5.23
CA MET A 41 13.35 -1.49 5.01
C MET A 41 13.80 -2.67 4.16
N TYR A 42 14.59 -2.42 3.11
CA TYR A 42 15.09 -3.48 2.25
C TYR A 42 16.00 -4.46 3.00
N ASN A 43 16.86 -3.93 3.86
CA ASN A 43 17.77 -4.76 4.64
C ASN A 43 17.07 -5.55 5.76
N LEU A 44 16.07 -4.96 6.41
CA LEU A 44 15.42 -5.55 7.57
C LEU A 44 14.26 -6.49 7.21
N HIS A 45 13.50 -6.18 6.14
CA HIS A 45 12.19 -6.76 5.90
C HIS A 45 12.07 -7.58 4.62
N LEU A 46 13.09 -7.61 3.75
CA LEU A 46 13.01 -8.34 2.49
C LEU A 46 12.81 -9.84 2.73
N ALA A 47 11.68 -10.35 2.23
CA ALA A 47 11.32 -11.75 2.31
C ALA A 47 11.63 -12.50 1.00
N SER A 48 11.44 -11.85 -0.15
CA SER A 48 11.81 -12.42 -1.45
C SER A 48 11.88 -11.33 -2.53
N SER A 49 12.60 -11.63 -3.60
CA SER A 49 12.56 -10.87 -4.85
C SER A 49 12.37 -11.81 -6.04
N ARG A 50 11.80 -11.28 -7.14
CA ARG A 50 11.57 -12.04 -8.36
C ARG A 50 11.63 -11.14 -9.59
N SER A 51 12.51 -11.50 -10.53
CA SER A 51 12.48 -10.99 -11.90
C SER A 51 11.49 -11.78 -12.74
N ILE A 52 10.67 -11.07 -13.53
CA ILE A 52 9.75 -11.69 -14.49
C ILE A 52 10.40 -11.85 -15.88
N GLY A 53 11.51 -11.17 -16.14
CA GLY A 53 12.25 -11.25 -17.42
C GLY A 53 11.72 -10.34 -18.53
N ASN A 54 10.77 -9.46 -18.24
CA ASN A 54 10.20 -8.48 -19.18
C ASN A 54 10.32 -7.03 -18.67
N GLY A 55 11.33 -6.75 -17.84
CA GLY A 55 11.57 -5.46 -17.21
C GLY A 55 10.83 -5.25 -15.88
N TYR A 56 9.96 -6.18 -15.48
CA TYR A 56 9.31 -6.16 -14.17
C TYR A 56 10.11 -6.91 -13.12
N GLU A 57 10.35 -6.24 -12.00
CA GLU A 57 11.02 -6.74 -10.80
C GLU A 57 10.07 -6.61 -9.61
N TRP A 58 9.90 -7.68 -8.84
CA TRP A 58 9.06 -7.71 -7.65
C TRP A 58 9.90 -7.89 -6.39
N TYR A 59 9.59 -7.11 -5.36
CA TYR A 59 10.20 -7.17 -4.03
C TYR A 59 9.11 -7.32 -2.98
N ASN A 60 9.17 -8.38 -2.19
CA ASN A 60 8.21 -8.68 -1.14
C ASN A 60 8.88 -8.50 0.21
N PHE A 61 8.24 -7.71 1.07
CA PHE A 61 8.68 -7.38 2.42
C PHE A 61 7.64 -7.86 3.43
N LYS A 62 8.11 -8.43 4.54
CA LYS A 62 7.26 -8.89 5.64
C LYS A 62 7.51 -8.04 6.88
N ASP A 63 6.45 -7.86 7.66
CA ASP A 63 6.49 -7.23 8.98
C ASP A 63 6.95 -5.76 8.93
N VAL A 64 6.56 -5.03 7.87
CA VAL A 64 6.92 -3.62 7.65
C VAL A 64 6.06 -2.72 8.54
N PRO A 65 6.65 -1.86 9.40
CA PRO A 65 5.91 -1.03 10.35
C PRO A 65 5.44 0.30 9.73
N LEU A 66 4.51 0.26 8.78
CA LEU A 66 3.96 1.48 8.15
C LEU A 66 3.14 2.35 9.10
N LEU A 67 2.61 1.75 10.18
CA LEU A 67 1.84 2.43 11.22
C LEU A 67 2.31 1.96 12.60
N PRO A 68 2.21 2.78 13.66
CA PRO A 68 2.78 2.47 14.97
C PRO A 68 2.36 1.13 15.59
N THR A 69 1.15 0.67 15.29
CA THR A 69 0.56 -0.55 15.89
C THR A 69 0.14 -1.59 14.85
N GLN A 70 0.52 -1.40 13.59
CA GLN A 70 0.07 -2.27 12.50
C GLN A 70 1.23 -2.57 11.55
N LEU A 71 1.56 -3.86 11.46
CA LEU A 71 2.52 -4.40 10.51
C LEU A 71 1.85 -4.71 9.17
N PHE A 72 2.65 -4.62 8.11
CA PHE A 72 2.21 -4.85 6.73
C PHE A 72 3.15 -5.78 5.99
N PHE A 73 2.53 -6.66 5.20
CA PHE A 73 3.19 -7.23 4.04
C PHE A 73 3.15 -6.18 2.94
N VAL A 74 4.31 -5.89 2.35
CA VAL A 74 4.48 -4.89 1.30
C VAL A 74 5.07 -5.57 0.07
N SER A 75 4.44 -5.44 -1.08
CA SER A 75 4.96 -5.93 -2.35
C SER A 75 5.17 -4.75 -3.28
N ILE A 76 6.41 -4.49 -3.68
CA ILE A 76 6.77 -3.40 -4.60
C ILE A 76 7.10 -4.00 -5.95
N CYS A 77 6.47 -3.44 -6.98
CA CYS A 77 6.73 -3.76 -8.38
C CYS A 77 7.46 -2.59 -9.02
N CYS A 78 8.67 -2.85 -9.51
CA CYS A 78 9.43 -1.93 -10.34
C CYS A 78 9.31 -2.35 -11.81
N TYR A 79 9.27 -1.37 -12.70
CA TYR A 79 9.35 -1.55 -14.14
C TYR A 79 10.52 -0.74 -14.69
N ASN A 80 11.47 -1.40 -15.36
CA ASN A 80 12.69 -0.77 -15.89
C ASN A 80 13.43 0.09 -14.86
N GLY A 81 13.59 -0.43 -13.63
CA GLY A 81 14.33 0.22 -12.55
C GLY A 81 13.59 1.35 -11.82
N LYS A 82 12.30 1.58 -12.09
CA LYS A 82 11.48 2.57 -11.38
C LYS A 82 10.23 1.95 -10.78
N ILE A 83 9.76 2.47 -9.66
CA ILE A 83 8.50 2.01 -9.06
C ILE A 83 7.34 2.19 -10.04
N HIS A 84 6.57 1.12 -10.21
CA HIS A 84 5.34 1.13 -10.97
C HIS A 84 4.14 1.10 -10.02
N SER A 85 4.18 0.19 -9.06
CA SER A 85 3.10 0.01 -8.08
C SER A 85 3.60 -0.66 -6.81
N ALA A 86 2.86 -0.50 -5.73
CA ALA A 86 3.02 -1.28 -4.52
C ALA A 86 1.67 -1.84 -4.05
N THR A 87 1.69 -2.96 -3.33
CA THR A 87 0.53 -3.46 -2.59
C THR A 87 0.88 -3.62 -1.13
N LEU A 88 -0.08 -3.30 -0.26
CA LEU A 88 0.06 -3.30 1.19
C LEU A 88 -1.05 -4.16 1.77
N SER A 89 -0.70 -5.13 2.61
CA SER A 89 -1.65 -6.01 3.27
C SER A 89 -1.41 -6.02 4.76
N VAL A 90 -2.43 -5.76 5.58
CA VAL A 90 -2.27 -5.77 7.03
C VAL A 90 -1.99 -7.19 7.49
N GLN A 91 -0.98 -7.33 8.35
CA GLN A 91 -0.63 -8.59 9.00
C GLN A 91 -1.18 -8.63 10.43
N GLY A 92 -1.38 -9.84 10.92
CA GLY A 92 -1.94 -10.09 12.25
C GLY A 92 -2.47 -11.52 12.32
N LYS A 93 -2.52 -12.07 13.54
CA LYS A 93 -3.02 -13.45 13.78
C LYS A 93 -4.50 -13.59 13.43
N GLU A 94 -5.19 -12.47 13.29
CA GLU A 94 -6.62 -12.41 13.04
C GLU A 94 -7.00 -12.35 11.55
N TYR A 95 -6.02 -12.41 10.65
CA TYR A 95 -6.17 -12.48 9.19
C TYR A 95 -5.53 -13.76 8.64
N PRO A 96 -6.04 -14.33 7.53
CA PRO A 96 -5.45 -15.51 6.91
C PRO A 96 -4.00 -15.30 6.48
N ASN A 97 -3.07 -16.15 6.90
CA ASN A 97 -1.64 -16.02 6.55
C ASN A 97 -1.14 -17.10 5.58
N SER A 98 -1.98 -18.09 5.25
CA SER A 98 -1.68 -19.22 4.38
C SER A 98 -2.89 -19.60 3.52
N TRP A 99 -2.68 -20.50 2.56
CA TRP A 99 -3.77 -21.04 1.75
C TRP A 99 -4.73 -21.89 2.57
N GLU A 100 -4.22 -22.60 3.57
CA GLU A 100 -5.01 -23.46 4.45
C GLU A 100 -5.91 -22.63 5.38
N GLU A 101 -5.47 -21.44 5.78
CA GLU A 101 -6.27 -20.50 6.59
C GLU A 101 -7.20 -19.61 5.75
N TRP A 102 -7.07 -19.63 4.42
CA TRP A 102 -7.75 -18.72 3.53
C TRP A 102 -9.27 -18.89 3.62
N THR A 103 -9.98 -17.80 3.86
CA THR A 103 -11.44 -17.75 3.81
C THR A 103 -11.91 -16.41 3.28
N THR A 104 -13.02 -16.39 2.51
CA THR A 104 -13.63 -15.15 2.05
C THR A 104 -13.97 -14.21 3.21
N GLN A 105 -14.46 -14.73 4.35
CA GLN A 105 -14.77 -13.92 5.53
C GLN A 105 -13.52 -13.29 6.16
N GLY A 106 -12.42 -14.03 6.25
CA GLY A 106 -11.13 -13.52 6.75
C GLY A 106 -10.55 -12.43 5.85
N GLU A 107 -10.61 -12.63 4.54
CA GLU A 107 -10.18 -11.63 3.55
C GLU A 107 -11.10 -10.39 3.54
N LEU A 108 -12.41 -10.56 3.67
CA LEU A 108 -13.35 -9.44 3.83
C LEU A 108 -13.09 -8.64 5.13
N LYS A 109 -12.69 -9.32 6.21
CA LYS A 109 -12.27 -8.64 7.45
C LYS A 109 -11.01 -7.80 7.22
N ARG A 110 -10.03 -8.35 6.50
CA ARG A 110 -8.82 -7.60 6.09
C ARG A 110 -9.17 -6.38 5.23
N TYR A 111 -10.03 -6.55 4.24
CA TYR A 111 -10.53 -5.47 3.39
C TYR A 111 -11.18 -4.34 4.21
N ARG A 112 -12.03 -4.67 5.18
CA ARG A 112 -12.63 -3.66 6.08
C ARG A 112 -11.57 -2.91 6.89
N LYS A 113 -10.52 -3.59 7.36
CA LYS A 113 -9.40 -2.94 8.07
C LYS A 113 -8.63 -2.00 7.14
N HIS A 114 -8.37 -2.41 5.90
CA HIS A 114 -7.76 -1.54 4.88
C HIS A 114 -8.58 -0.28 4.63
N ASN A 115 -9.90 -0.42 4.48
CA ASN A 115 -10.80 0.72 4.27
C ASN A 115 -10.79 1.67 5.47
N ALA A 116 -10.79 1.14 6.69
CA ALA A 116 -10.71 1.96 7.90
C ALA A 116 -9.40 2.76 7.98
N ILE A 117 -8.27 2.13 7.62
CA ILE A 117 -6.97 2.81 7.54
C ILE A 117 -7.01 3.93 6.50
N LEU A 118 -7.48 3.64 5.27
CA LEU A 118 -7.56 4.65 4.22
C LEU A 118 -8.48 5.82 4.59
N ALA A 119 -9.65 5.53 5.16
CA ALA A 119 -10.58 6.57 5.61
C ALA A 119 -9.96 7.47 6.69
N GLN A 120 -9.19 6.89 7.62
CA GLN A 120 -8.47 7.63 8.65
C GLN A 120 -7.34 8.48 8.05
N MET A 121 -6.52 7.90 7.18
CA MET A 121 -5.33 8.57 6.62
C MET A 121 -5.69 9.66 5.61
N LEU A 122 -6.75 9.46 4.83
CA LEU A 122 -7.14 10.39 3.77
C LEU A 122 -8.21 11.38 4.21
N SER A 123 -8.85 11.16 5.37
CA SER A 123 -9.92 12.02 5.91
C SER A 123 -11.00 12.41 4.90
N ARG A 124 -11.22 11.58 3.88
CA ARG A 124 -12.17 11.81 2.79
C ARG A 124 -12.81 10.50 2.33
N LYS A 125 -13.88 10.61 1.56
CA LYS A 125 -14.55 9.46 0.93
C LYS A 125 -13.82 9.04 -0.36
N PRO A 126 -13.90 7.75 -0.75
CA PRO A 126 -13.36 7.32 -2.03
C PRO A 126 -14.09 7.99 -3.19
N ASP A 127 -13.37 8.18 -4.30
CA ASP A 127 -13.92 8.75 -5.54
C ASP A 127 -14.76 7.71 -6.29
N TYR A 128 -14.49 6.42 -6.06
CA TYR A 128 -15.25 5.30 -6.61
C TYR A 128 -15.35 4.15 -5.61
N GLU A 129 -16.54 3.55 -5.52
CA GLU A 129 -16.80 2.36 -4.70
C GLU A 129 -17.65 1.36 -5.50
N ARG A 130 -17.26 0.09 -5.45
CA ARG A 130 -18.00 -1.03 -6.01
C ARG A 130 -18.12 -2.13 -4.97
N LYS A 131 -19.30 -2.74 -4.87
CA LYS A 131 -19.55 -3.88 -3.96
C LYS A 131 -19.53 -5.23 -4.68
N GLU A 132 -20.04 -5.26 -5.92
CA GLU A 132 -20.23 -6.48 -6.72
C GLU A 132 -19.50 -6.39 -8.07
N PRO A 133 -19.00 -7.50 -8.64
CA PRO A 133 -18.98 -8.85 -8.04
C PRO A 133 -17.97 -8.98 -6.90
N TYR A 134 -17.00 -8.05 -6.82
CA TYR A 134 -15.96 -8.03 -5.79
C TYR A 134 -15.75 -6.62 -5.27
N PRO A 135 -15.60 -6.46 -3.94
CA PRO A 135 -15.54 -5.16 -3.32
C PRO A 135 -14.24 -4.44 -3.69
N TYR A 136 -14.38 -3.16 -3.98
CA TYR A 136 -13.32 -2.30 -4.47
C TYR A 136 -13.63 -0.86 -4.08
N LEU A 137 -12.62 -0.11 -3.67
CA LEU A 137 -12.69 1.34 -3.54
C LEU A 137 -11.44 1.99 -4.14
N GLU A 138 -11.55 3.26 -4.48
CA GLU A 138 -10.51 4.01 -5.15
C GLU A 138 -10.47 5.47 -4.69
N TYR A 139 -9.26 6.00 -4.57
CA TYR A 139 -8.95 7.41 -4.42
C TYR A 139 -7.97 7.79 -5.53
N SER A 140 -8.35 8.77 -6.34
CA SER A 140 -7.54 9.33 -7.42
C SER A 140 -6.79 10.56 -6.93
N PHE A 141 -5.56 10.71 -7.42
CA PHE A 141 -4.67 11.83 -7.13
C PHE A 141 -3.88 12.20 -8.39
N ASP A 142 -3.29 13.39 -8.41
CA ASP A 142 -2.48 13.85 -9.55
C ASP A 142 -1.24 12.97 -9.80
N TRP A 143 -0.71 12.33 -8.75
CA TRP A 143 0.45 11.43 -8.84
C TRP A 143 0.06 9.98 -9.16
N GLY A 144 -1.23 9.62 -9.11
CA GLY A 144 -1.67 8.25 -9.30
C GLY A 144 -2.93 7.89 -8.51
N ARG A 145 -2.92 6.70 -7.91
CA ARG A 145 -4.12 6.09 -7.33
C ARG A 145 -3.82 5.25 -6.10
N LEU A 146 -4.68 5.38 -5.10
CA LEU A 146 -4.85 4.39 -4.04
C LEU A 146 -6.12 3.61 -4.27
N SER A 147 -6.08 2.30 -4.05
CA SER A 147 -7.28 1.48 -4.04
C SER A 147 -7.22 0.46 -2.92
N SER A 148 -8.36 -0.03 -2.47
CA SER A 148 -8.45 -1.23 -1.65
C SER A 148 -9.40 -2.19 -2.32
N TYR A 149 -9.04 -3.47 -2.32
CA TYR A 149 -9.80 -4.49 -3.01
C TYR A 149 -9.69 -5.84 -2.30
N GLN A 150 -10.67 -6.69 -2.57
CA GLN A 150 -10.61 -8.11 -2.30
C GLN A 150 -11.00 -8.84 -3.58
N ASP A 151 -10.11 -9.66 -4.14
CA ASP A 151 -10.36 -10.49 -5.31
C ASP A 151 -10.26 -11.97 -4.92
N PRO A 152 -11.39 -12.69 -4.78
CA PRO A 152 -11.38 -14.09 -4.37
C PRO A 152 -10.80 -15.02 -5.45
N ARG A 153 -10.72 -14.59 -6.72
CA ARG A 153 -10.16 -15.43 -7.79
C ARG A 153 -8.65 -15.57 -7.66
N SER A 154 -7.99 -14.49 -7.27
CA SER A 154 -6.55 -14.46 -6.97
C SER A 154 -6.25 -14.69 -5.49
N GLY A 155 -7.28 -14.86 -4.65
CA GLY A 155 -7.14 -14.95 -3.20
C GLY A 155 -6.57 -13.70 -2.53
N SER A 156 -6.53 -12.57 -3.24
CA SER A 156 -5.77 -11.39 -2.85
C SER A 156 -6.65 -10.31 -2.23
N THR A 157 -6.19 -9.75 -1.12
CA THR A 157 -6.77 -8.55 -0.51
C THR A 157 -5.65 -7.59 -0.17
N ALA A 158 -5.71 -6.38 -0.70
CA ALA A 158 -4.66 -5.40 -0.49
C ALA A 158 -5.18 -3.97 -0.63
N ILE A 159 -4.41 -3.04 -0.07
CA ILE A 159 -4.33 -1.68 -0.58
C ILE A 159 -3.35 -1.70 -1.74
N SER A 160 -3.67 -1.09 -2.88
CA SER A 160 -2.72 -0.85 -3.97
C SER A 160 -2.43 0.63 -4.09
N VAL A 161 -1.14 0.94 -4.23
CA VAL A 161 -0.59 2.23 -4.63
C VAL A 161 -0.12 2.07 -6.07
N THR A 162 -0.67 2.82 -7.01
CA THR A 162 -0.23 2.80 -8.41
C THR A 162 0.14 4.20 -8.83
N TYR A 163 1.36 4.37 -9.34
CA TYR A 163 1.83 5.66 -9.83
C TYR A 163 1.42 5.85 -11.28
N ALA A 164 1.02 7.07 -11.62
CA ALA A 164 0.87 7.43 -13.02
C ALA A 164 2.22 7.30 -13.72
N VAL A 165 2.25 6.69 -14.90
CA VAL A 165 3.44 6.69 -15.74
C VAL A 165 3.71 8.14 -16.12
N ALA A 166 4.90 8.66 -15.79
CA ALA A 166 5.32 9.97 -16.28
C ALA A 166 5.30 9.94 -17.82
N GLN A 167 4.49 10.82 -18.43
CA GLN A 167 4.42 11.00 -19.88
C GLN A 167 5.69 11.66 -20.40
#